data_AF-A0A257PQ73-F1
#
_entry.id   AF-A0A257PQ73-F1
#
_cell.length_a   1.000
_cell.length_b   1.000
_cell.length_c   1.000
_cell.angle_alpha   90.00
_cell.angle_beta   90.00
_cell.angle_gamma   90.00
#
_symmetry.space_group_name_H-M   'P 1'
#
loop_
_entity.id
_entity.type
_entity.pdbx_description
1 polymer ?
#
loop_
_entity_poly.entity_id
_entity_poly.type
_entity_poly.pdbx_seq_one_letter_code
_entity_poly.pdbx_strand_id
1 'polypeptide(L)' 'MAVAVAVAVAVAVAVAHVTQCRYCIKGHTNAARRAGATPQEVMEAIWVAAEMRAGAAYAHAALMLDTLQAETNKS' A
#
# COMPACT_ATOMS: atom_id res chain seq x y z
N MET A 1 -27.43 -1.95 0.47
CA MET A 1 -26.54 -2.93 -0.19
C MET A 1 -25.41 -2.24 -0.98
N ALA A 2 -24.79 -1.17 -0.45
CA ALA A 2 -23.74 -0.39 -1.13
C ALA A 2 -22.39 -0.38 -0.36
N VAL A 3 -22.42 -0.55 0.96
CA VAL A 3 -21.22 -0.39 1.81
C VAL A 3 -20.21 -1.54 1.64
N ALA A 4 -20.65 -2.77 1.37
CA ALA A 4 -19.74 -3.94 1.32
C ALA A 4 -18.89 -4.02 0.03
N VAL A 5 -19.38 -3.52 -1.11
CA VAL A 5 -18.68 -3.62 -2.39
C VAL A 5 -17.59 -2.55 -2.52
N ALA A 6 -17.80 -1.36 -1.95
CA ALA A 6 -16.84 -0.25 -1.99
C ALA A 6 -15.55 -0.57 -1.22
N VAL A 7 -15.65 -1.22 -0.06
CA VAL A 7 -14.48 -1.55 0.78
C VAL A 7 -13.53 -2.52 0.06
N ALA A 8 -14.06 -3.59 -0.55
CA ALA A 8 -13.23 -4.62 -1.16
C ALA A 8 -12.41 -4.11 -2.36
N VAL A 9 -12.99 -3.24 -3.20
CA VAL A 9 -12.28 -2.70 -4.38
C VAL A 9 -11.24 -1.63 -4.00
N ALA A 10 -11.48 -0.85 -2.95
CA ALA A 10 -10.51 0.12 -2.43
C ALA A 10 -9.28 -0.57 -1.82
N VAL A 11 -9.49 -1.65 -1.06
CA VAL A 11 -8.38 -2.47 -0.53
C VAL A 11 -7.55 -3.06 -1.67
N ALA A 12 -8.17 -3.55 -2.73
CA ALA A 12 -7.46 -4.11 -3.87
C ALA A 12 -6.59 -3.06 -4.60
N VAL A 13 -7.09 -1.82 -4.75
CA VAL A 13 -6.29 -0.70 -5.27
C VAL A 13 -5.12 -0.37 -4.35
N ALA A 14 -5.34 -0.31 -3.03
CA ALA A 14 -4.30 -0.03 -2.06
C ALA A 14 -3.17 -1.09 -2.13
N VAL A 15 -3.53 -2.38 -2.10
CA VAL A 15 -2.56 -3.49 -2.21
C VAL A 15 -1.79 -3.45 -3.53
N ALA A 16 -2.45 -3.11 -4.64
CA ALA A 16 -1.77 -2.94 -5.93
C ALA A 16 -0.72 -1.83 -5.92
N HIS A 17 -0.94 -0.75 -5.17
CA HIS A 17 0.03 0.33 -4.99
C HIS A 17 1.14 -0.03 -3.99
N VAL A 18 0.83 -0.77 -2.92
CA VAL A 18 1.84 -1.29 -1.99
C VAL A 18 2.82 -2.22 -2.71
N THR A 19 2.30 -3.11 -3.55
CA THR A 19 3.09 -4.09 -4.33
C THR A 19 3.68 -3.51 -5.63
N GLN A 20 3.28 -2.30 -6.01
CA GLN A 20 3.72 -1.61 -7.22
C GLN A 20 3.49 -2.39 -8.53
N CYS A 21 2.51 -3.30 -8.55
CA CYS A 21 2.19 -4.11 -9.71
C CYS A 21 1.43 -3.28 -10.76
N ARG A 22 2.12 -2.89 -11.85
CA ARG A 22 1.54 -2.03 -12.90
C ARG A 22 0.24 -2.56 -13.52
N TYR A 23 0.14 -3.87 -13.71
CA TYR A 23 -1.07 -4.51 -14.24
C TYR A 23 -2.19 -4.55 -13.21
N CYS A 24 -1.86 -4.84 -11.95
CA CYS A 24 -2.80 -4.87 -10.84
C CYS A 24 -3.40 -3.48 -10.58
N ILE A 25 -2.59 -2.42 -10.65
CA ILE A 25 -3.07 -1.04 -10.54
C ILE A 25 -4.13 -0.77 -11.60
N LYS A 26 -3.83 -1.03 -12.88
CA LYS A 26 -4.81 -0.84 -13.97
C LYS A 26 -6.06 -1.70 -13.78
N GLY A 27 -5.90 -2.98 -13.43
CA GLY A 27 -6.99 -3.93 -13.26
C GLY A 27 -7.95 -3.54 -12.15
N HIS A 28 -7.41 -3.23 -10.97
CA HIS A 28 -8.18 -2.87 -9.79
C HIS A 28 -8.75 -1.45 -9.86
N THR A 29 -8.06 -0.48 -10.45
CA THR A 29 -8.64 0.85 -10.70
C THR A 29 -9.85 0.75 -11.63
N ASN A 30 -9.78 -0.05 -12.69
CA ASN A 30 -10.92 -0.28 -13.58
C ASN A 30 -12.07 -1.00 -12.85
N ALA A 31 -11.77 -1.96 -11.98
CA ALA A 31 -12.78 -2.65 -11.16
C ALA A 31 -13.46 -1.70 -10.17
N ALA A 32 -12.69 -0.85 -9.49
CA ALA A 32 -13.20 0.17 -8.59
C ALA A 32 -14.13 1.14 -9.31
N ARG A 33 -13.74 1.63 -10.51
CA ARG A 33 -14.59 2.49 -11.34
C ARG A 33 -15.89 1.78 -11.75
N ARG A 34 -15.83 0.50 -12.14
CA ARG A 34 -17.04 -0.29 -12.47
C ARG A 34 -17.95 -0.52 -11.26
N ALA A 35 -17.38 -0.56 -10.06
CA ALA A 35 -18.12 -0.64 -8.81
C ALA A 35 -18.68 0.72 -8.35
N GLY A 36 -18.47 1.80 -9.11
CA GLY A 36 -18.99 3.13 -8.81
C GLY A 36 -18.11 3.97 -7.88
N ALA A 37 -16.88 3.51 -7.56
CA ALA A 37 -15.97 4.30 -6.74
C ALA A 37 -15.57 5.59 -7.47
N THR A 38 -15.62 6.69 -6.73
CA THR A 38 -15.19 8.01 -7.17
C THR A 38 -13.65 8.09 -7.23
N PRO A 39 -13.09 8.99 -8.04
CA PRO A 39 -11.65 9.25 -8.02
C PRO A 39 -11.11 9.61 -6.62
N GLN A 40 -11.91 10.31 -5.83
CA GLN A 40 -11.58 10.73 -4.46
C GLN A 40 -11.43 9.52 -3.53
N GLU A 41 -12.40 8.60 -3.52
CA GLU A 41 -12.32 7.37 -2.71
C GLU A 41 -11.14 6.48 -3.12
N VAL A 42 -10.85 6.42 -4.42
CA VAL A 42 -9.68 5.70 -4.94
C VAL A 42 -8.38 6.38 -4.48
N MET A 43 -8.33 7.71 -4.47
CA MET A 43 -7.17 8.47 -4.00
C MET A 43 -6.95 8.34 -2.50
N GLU A 44 -8.00 8.28 -1.69
CA GLU A 44 -7.89 8.00 -0.25
C GLU A 44 -7.21 6.65 0.00
N ALA A 45 -7.60 5.60 -0.75
CA ALA A 45 -6.95 4.29 -0.66
C ALA A 45 -5.46 4.32 -1.06
N ILE A 46 -5.11 5.13 -2.08
CA ILE A 46 -3.72 5.32 -2.51
C ILE A 46 -2.91 6.05 -1.44
N TRP A 47 -3.49 7.05 -0.77
CA TRP A 47 -2.84 7.77 0.31
C TRP A 47 -2.49 6.84 1.47
N VAL A 48 -3.45 6.00 1.89
CA VAL A 48 -3.22 4.98 2.92
C VAL A 48 -2.09 4.03 2.49
N ALA A 49 -2.09 3.57 1.24
CA ALA A 49 -1.02 2.72 0.71
C ALA A 49 0.37 3.39 0.74
N ALA A 50 0.42 4.69 0.45
CA ALA A 50 1.66 5.48 0.49
C ALA A 50 2.20 5.60 1.92
N GLU A 51 1.35 5.93 2.88
CA GLU A 51 1.71 6.02 4.30
C GLU A 51 2.21 4.68 4.84
N MET A 52 1.52 3.58 4.51
CA MET A 52 1.95 2.25 4.94
C MET A 52 3.35 1.88 4.42
N ARG A 53 3.67 2.23 3.17
CA ARG A 53 5.02 2.02 2.64
C ARG A 53 6.07 2.89 3.34
N ALA A 54 5.76 4.16 3.58
CA ALA A 54 6.68 5.08 4.27
C ALA A 54 6.92 4.63 5.72
N GLY A 55 5.85 4.31 6.45
CA GLY A 55 5.90 3.84 7.83
C GLY A 55 6.63 2.50 7.96
N ALA A 56 6.38 1.55 7.06
CA ALA A 56 7.09 0.27 7.07
C ALA A 56 8.60 0.46 6.86
N ALA A 57 9.00 1.30 5.89
CA ALA A 57 10.42 1.60 5.67
C ALA A 57 11.09 2.18 6.93
N TYR A 58 10.41 3.08 7.64
CA TYR A 58 10.90 3.65 8.88
C TYR A 58 10.95 2.62 10.03
N ALA A 59 9.88 1.85 10.23
CA ALA A 59 9.80 0.85 11.30
C ALA A 59 10.88 -0.23 11.15
N HIS A 60 11.25 -0.59 9.92
CA HIS A 60 12.32 -1.55 9.65
C HIS A 60 13.74 -0.98 9.80
N ALA A 61 13.91 0.33 10.11
CA ALA A 61 15.22 0.92 10.34
C ALA A 61 15.97 0.28 11.52
N ALA A 62 15.26 -0.23 12.53
CA ALA A 62 15.87 -0.93 13.67
C ALA A 62 16.70 -2.14 13.21
N LEU A 63 16.21 -2.92 12.23
CA LEU A 63 16.96 -4.06 11.69
C LEU A 63 18.28 -3.63 11.05
N MET A 64 18.29 -2.49 10.36
CA MET A 64 19.50 -1.91 9.80
C MET A 64 20.47 -1.48 10.91
N LEU A 65 19.97 -0.82 11.97
CA LEU A 65 20.80 -0.40 13.11
C LEU A 65 21.44 -1.61 13.82
N ASP A 66 20.65 -2.65 14.08
CA ASP A 66 21.14 -3.89 14.69
C ASP A 66 22.23 -4.54 13.82
N THR A 67 22.05 -4.51 12.49
CA THR A 67 23.03 -5.02 11.53
C THR A 67 24.33 -4.22 11.59
N LEU A 68 24.28 -2.88 11.65
CA LEU A 68 25.47 -2.03 11.77
C LEU A 68 26.23 -2.28 13.08
N GLN A 69 25.52 -2.48 14.19
CA GLN A 69 26.15 -2.77 15.49
C GLN A 69 26.83 -4.14 15.48
N ALA A 70 26.19 -5.16 14.90
CA ALA A 70 26.78 -6.49 14.78
C ALA A 70 28.05 -6.51 13.92
N GLU A 71 28.13 -5.69 12.86
CA GLU A 71 29.35 -5.53 12.06
C GLU A 71 30.45 -4.77 12.83
N THR A 72 30.08 -3.74 13.61
CA THR A 72 31.03 -2.97 14.44
C THR A 72 31.70 -3.85 15.50
N ASN A 73 30.95 -4.78 16.11
CA ASN A 73 31.46 -5.67 17.16
C ASN A 73 32.36 -6.81 16.66
N LYS A 74 32.54 -6.96 15.34
CA LYS A 74 33.41 -7.98 14.73
C LYS A 74 34.80 -7.46 14.37
N SER A 75 35.04 -6.15 14.38
CA SER A 75 36.37 -5.55 14.12
C SER A 75 37.14 -5.32 15.41
#